data_AF-A0A8S3IJG2-F1
#
_entry.id   AF-A0A8S3IJG2-F1
#
_cell.length_a   1.000
_cell.length_b   1.000
_cell.length_c   1.000
_cell.angle_alpha   90.00
_cell.angle_beta   90.00
_cell.angle_gamma   90.00
#
_symmetry.space_group_name_H-M   'P 1'
#
loop_
_entity.id
_entity.type
_entity.pdbx_description
1 polymer ?
#
loop_
_entity_poly.entity_id
_entity_poly.type
_entity_poly.pdbx_seq_one_letter_code
_entity_poly.pdbx_strand_id
1 'polypeptide(L)'
;EIRAATGLNIAMANPDKTSSNYKELTVKVNQTYVYIQDKNVYINGQVHPVLPFKNDLITVQRETSAFLVLLGRGFNIQFDGIRIYIRLDPIFVNNTRGLCGTYDYNSQNDFLTHISIVETNIKTFVDDYKTDIACITPSYGHPCQQNIANEKPAQDKCALLKSDLFASCASTVNPSQFVANCEFDLCSNTNAHFQNVYFCSAVAAYARECQLANITTNWLSDARIQSVCRNAQYGQCLGGA
;
A
#
# COMPACT_ATOMS: atom_id res chain seq x y z
N GLU A 1 -0.83 -0.10 -13.12
CA GLU A 1 -0.88 1.38 -13.19
C GLU A 1 -2.24 1.87 -12.70
N ILE A 2 -2.35 3.11 -12.23
CA ILE A 2 -3.59 3.83 -11.93
C ILE A 2 -3.54 5.16 -12.67
N ARG A 3 -4.63 5.52 -13.37
CA ARG A 3 -4.74 6.74 -14.16
C ARG A 3 -5.98 7.52 -13.77
N ALA A 4 -5.86 8.84 -13.76
CA ALA A 4 -6.99 9.74 -13.57
C ALA A 4 -6.95 10.88 -14.61
N ALA A 5 -8.12 11.29 -15.10
CA ALA A 5 -8.26 12.14 -16.28
C ALA A 5 -7.55 13.52 -16.19
N THR A 6 -7.20 13.99 -14.99
CA THR A 6 -6.45 15.25 -14.80
C THR A 6 -4.93 15.11 -15.00
N GLY A 7 -4.49 14.10 -15.77
CA GLY A 7 -3.08 13.84 -16.03
C GLY A 7 -2.32 13.24 -14.83
N LEU A 8 -3.03 12.72 -13.82
CA LEU A 8 -2.46 12.00 -12.69
C LEU A 8 -2.29 10.53 -13.07
N ASN A 9 -1.05 10.04 -13.06
CA ASN A 9 -0.74 8.62 -13.26
C ASN A 9 0.12 8.14 -12.10
N ILE A 10 -0.22 6.98 -11.55
CA ILE A 10 0.45 6.38 -10.40
C ILE A 10 0.84 4.96 -10.80
N ALA A 11 2.11 4.63 -10.65
CA ALA A 11 2.61 3.28 -10.89
C ALA A 11 3.47 2.85 -9.70
N MET A 12 3.37 1.58 -9.36
CA MET A 12 4.26 0.95 -8.39
C MET A 12 5.01 -0.17 -9.07
N ALA A 13 6.29 -0.28 -8.74
CA ALA A 13 7.12 -1.41 -9.13
C ALA A 13 7.69 -2.09 -7.88
N ASN A 14 7.90 -3.39 -7.99
CA ASN A 14 8.70 -4.12 -7.02
C ASN A 14 10.08 -4.27 -7.63
N PRO A 15 11.13 -3.58 -7.12
CA PRO A 15 12.49 -3.86 -7.56
C PRO A 15 12.82 -5.34 -7.28
N ASP A 16 13.87 -5.85 -7.91
CA ASP A 16 14.28 -7.24 -7.74
C ASP A 16 14.34 -7.60 -6.24
N LYS A 17 13.47 -8.54 -5.81
CA LYS A 17 13.20 -8.89 -4.40
C LYS A 17 14.43 -9.37 -3.64
N THR A 18 15.52 -9.61 -4.36
CA THR A 18 16.84 -9.94 -3.82
C THR A 18 17.54 -8.74 -3.17
N SER A 19 17.16 -7.51 -3.52
CA SER A 19 17.89 -6.28 -3.18
C SER A 19 17.18 -5.33 -2.21
N SER A 20 15.85 -5.22 -2.26
CA SER A 20 15.07 -4.34 -1.39
C SER A 20 13.64 -4.86 -1.19
N ASN A 21 13.07 -4.61 -0.01
CA ASN A 21 11.65 -4.84 0.28
C ASN A 21 10.80 -3.58 0.08
N TYR A 22 11.45 -2.46 -0.24
CA TYR A 22 10.76 -1.23 -0.59
C TYR A 22 10.32 -1.29 -2.05
N LYS A 23 9.06 -0.93 -2.28
CA LYS A 23 8.51 -0.69 -3.60
C LYS A 23 9.01 0.64 -4.11
N GLU A 24 9.04 0.76 -5.43
CA GLU A 24 9.25 2.03 -6.10
C GLU A 24 7.90 2.64 -6.42
N LEU A 25 7.78 3.96 -6.22
CA LEU A 25 6.57 4.72 -6.54
C LEU A 25 6.88 5.75 -7.61
N THR A 26 6.11 5.72 -8.68
CA THR A 26 6.11 6.73 -9.74
C THR A 26 4.78 7.47 -9.71
N VAL A 27 4.82 8.79 -9.63
CA VAL A 27 3.66 9.67 -9.76
C VAL A 27 3.93 10.72 -10.82
N LYS A 28 3.14 10.73 -11.88
CA LYS A 28 3.17 11.75 -12.93
C LYS A 28 1.95 12.65 -12.77
N VAL A 29 2.19 13.96 -12.71
CA VAL A 29 1.15 15.00 -12.69
C VAL A 29 1.47 15.97 -13.81
N ASN A 30 0.70 15.92 -14.91
CA ASN A 30 1.00 16.65 -16.13
C ASN A 30 2.44 16.37 -16.62
N GLN A 31 3.32 17.38 -16.57
CA GLN A 31 4.73 17.30 -16.96
C GLN A 31 5.67 17.04 -15.77
N THR A 32 5.16 17.06 -14.53
CA THR A 32 5.97 16.77 -13.34
C THR A 32 6.01 15.27 -13.10
N TYR A 33 7.21 14.72 -13.02
CA TYR A 33 7.48 13.32 -12.75
C TYR A 33 8.12 13.16 -11.38
N VAL A 34 7.45 12.48 -10.46
CA VAL A 34 7.98 12.15 -9.14
C VAL A 34 8.29 10.66 -9.11
N TYR A 35 9.51 10.32 -8.72
CA TYR A 35 9.96 8.95 -8.55
C TYR A 35 10.55 8.78 -7.16
N ILE A 36 10.14 7.71 -6.47
CA ILE A 36 10.55 7.41 -5.10
C ILE A 36 11.15 6.01 -5.08
N GLN A 37 12.40 5.92 -4.66
CA GLN A 37 13.16 4.68 -4.53
C GLN A 37 13.96 4.74 -3.23
N ASP A 38 13.84 3.71 -2.38
CA ASP A 38 14.54 3.62 -1.09
C ASP A 38 14.47 4.91 -0.26
N LYS A 39 13.28 5.56 -0.22
CA LYS A 39 12.99 6.84 0.47
C LYS A 39 13.67 8.09 -0.10
N ASN A 40 14.44 7.95 -1.18
CA ASN A 40 14.94 9.06 -1.97
C ASN A 40 13.84 9.56 -2.90
N VAL A 41 13.72 10.88 -3.01
CA VAL A 41 12.73 11.53 -3.88
C VAL A 41 13.46 12.14 -5.06
N TYR A 42 13.02 11.79 -6.26
CA TYR A 42 13.49 12.34 -7.51
C TYR A 42 12.34 13.07 -8.19
N ILE A 43 12.59 14.29 -8.64
CA ILE A 43 11.62 15.10 -9.38
C ILE A 43 12.24 15.48 -10.72
N ASN A 44 11.61 15.06 -11.81
CA ASN A 44 12.11 15.23 -13.18
C ASN A 44 13.57 14.75 -13.34
N GLY A 45 13.92 13.64 -12.67
CA GLY A 45 15.26 13.04 -12.70
C GLY A 45 16.29 13.66 -11.74
N GLN A 46 15.97 14.78 -11.08
CA GLN A 46 16.83 15.42 -10.10
C GLN A 46 16.53 14.90 -8.69
N VAL A 47 17.55 14.60 -7.90
CA VAL A 47 17.37 14.18 -6.50
C VAL A 47 17.02 15.38 -5.60
N HIS A 48 16.03 15.22 -4.74
CA HIS A 48 15.61 16.22 -3.76
C HIS A 48 15.75 15.65 -2.34
N PRO A 49 16.94 15.82 -1.71
CA PRO A 49 17.19 15.28 -0.38
C PRO A 49 16.50 16.07 0.75
N VAL A 50 16.20 17.35 0.50
CA VAL A 50 15.52 18.24 1.44
C VAL A 50 14.05 18.38 1.05
N LEU A 51 13.16 18.13 2.01
CA LEU A 51 11.70 18.26 1.87
C LEU A 51 11.18 19.23 2.95
N PRO A 52 10.10 19.98 2.69
CA PRO A 52 9.17 19.83 1.58
C PRO A 52 9.69 20.39 0.24
N PHE A 53 9.44 19.67 -0.85
CA PHE A 53 9.48 20.24 -2.20
C PHE A 53 8.08 20.77 -2.54
N LYS A 54 8.01 21.95 -3.16
CA LYS A 54 6.74 22.52 -3.61
C LYS A 54 6.91 23.24 -4.94
N ASN A 55 5.96 23.01 -5.84
CA ASN A 55 5.75 23.82 -7.04
C ASN A 55 4.25 24.12 -7.22
N ASP A 56 3.85 24.65 -8.37
CA ASP A 56 2.46 25.03 -8.64
C ASP A 56 1.49 23.83 -8.74
N LEU A 57 2.01 22.63 -8.95
CA LEU A 57 1.21 21.42 -9.16
C LEU A 57 1.18 20.50 -7.95
N ILE A 58 2.30 20.39 -7.22
CA ILE A 58 2.49 19.39 -6.18
C ILE A 58 3.27 19.94 -4.98
N THR A 59 3.03 19.31 -3.82
CA THR A 59 3.90 19.35 -2.65
C THR A 59 4.32 17.93 -2.30
N VAL A 60 5.61 17.70 -2.07
CA VAL A 60 6.17 16.45 -1.58
C VAL A 60 6.78 16.72 -0.22
N GLN A 61 6.35 16.01 0.83
CA GLN A 61 6.84 16.23 2.19
C GLN A 61 6.98 14.94 2.99
N ARG A 62 7.81 14.97 4.04
CA ARG A 62 7.85 13.90 5.06
C ARG A 62 6.91 14.29 6.18
N GLU A 63 5.86 13.51 6.39
CA GLU A 63 4.98 13.65 7.56
C GLU A 63 5.60 12.99 8.79
N THR A 64 6.27 11.86 8.58
CA THR A 64 6.97 11.11 9.61
C THR A 64 8.30 10.59 9.08
N SER A 65 9.08 9.94 9.92
CA SER A 65 10.29 9.22 9.48
C SER A 65 10.00 8.10 8.47
N ALA A 66 8.75 7.62 8.41
CA ALA A 66 8.31 6.56 7.52
C ALA A 66 7.52 7.06 6.30
N PHE A 67 6.62 8.04 6.47
CA PHE A 67 5.68 8.44 5.43
C PHE A 67 6.14 9.65 4.63
N LEU A 68 6.19 9.47 3.31
CA LEU A 68 6.17 10.54 2.33
C LEU A 68 4.72 10.82 1.93
N VAL A 69 4.40 12.11 1.78
CA VAL A 69 3.10 12.58 1.33
C VAL A 69 3.26 13.44 0.09
N LEU A 70 2.50 13.10 -0.94
CA LEU A 70 2.33 13.85 -2.18
C LEU A 70 0.94 14.47 -2.17
N LEU A 71 0.91 15.80 -2.18
CA LEU A 71 -0.32 16.58 -2.30
C LEU A 71 -0.34 17.25 -3.67
N GLY A 72 -1.51 17.28 -4.28
CA GLY A 72 -1.78 18.12 -5.44
C GLY A 72 -3.25 18.48 -5.49
N ARG A 73 -3.71 19.01 -6.63
CA ARG A 73 -5.10 19.43 -6.78
C ARG A 73 -6.05 18.23 -6.72
N GLY A 74 -6.76 18.11 -5.61
CA GLY A 74 -7.77 17.09 -5.36
C GLY A 74 -7.26 15.68 -5.12
N PHE A 75 -5.97 15.51 -4.79
CA PHE A 75 -5.43 14.20 -4.41
C PHE A 75 -4.43 14.29 -3.26
N ASN A 76 -4.36 13.22 -2.49
CA ASN A 76 -3.39 12.99 -1.43
C ASN A 76 -2.88 11.55 -1.53
N ILE A 77 -1.58 11.39 -1.72
CA ILE A 77 -0.91 10.09 -1.79
C ILE A 77 0.02 9.97 -0.60
N GLN A 78 -0.14 8.93 0.20
CA GLN A 78 0.76 8.60 1.31
C GLN A 78 1.51 7.31 0.98
N PHE A 79 2.82 7.31 1.13
CA PHE A 79 3.68 6.19 0.80
C PHE A 79 4.75 6.00 1.87
N ASP A 80 4.87 4.78 2.40
CA ASP A 80 5.89 4.43 3.39
C ASP A 80 6.99 3.50 2.85
N GLY A 81 6.99 3.30 1.53
CA GLY A 81 7.88 2.36 0.86
C GLY A 81 7.30 0.94 0.71
N ILE A 82 6.20 0.59 1.39
CA ILE A 82 5.57 -0.74 1.30
C ILE A 82 4.10 -0.63 0.92
N ARG A 83 3.42 0.32 1.56
CA ARG A 83 2.00 0.62 1.45
C ARG A 83 1.82 1.97 0.78
N ILE A 84 0.79 2.04 -0.05
CA ILE A 84 0.32 3.28 -0.66
C ILE A 84 -1.14 3.51 -0.24
N TYR A 85 -1.46 4.75 0.10
CA TYR A 85 -2.82 5.20 0.32
C TYR A 85 -3.11 6.34 -0.63
N ILE A 86 -4.12 6.18 -1.48
CA ILE A 86 -4.53 7.18 -2.46
C ILE A 86 -5.89 7.70 -2.04
N ARG A 87 -6.00 9.01 -1.83
CA ARG A 87 -7.27 9.69 -1.63
C ARG A 87 -7.47 10.65 -2.79
N LEU A 88 -8.63 10.55 -3.43
CA LEU A 88 -9.05 11.40 -4.52
C LEU A 88 -10.31 12.14 -4.11
N ASP A 89 -10.35 13.43 -4.42
CA ASP A 89 -11.54 14.26 -4.24
C ASP A 89 -12.63 13.87 -5.26
N PRO A 90 -13.90 14.23 -5.02
CA PRO A 90 -15.01 13.92 -5.92
C PRO A 90 -14.87 14.43 -7.36
N ILE A 91 -13.95 15.37 -7.62
CA ILE A 91 -13.63 15.82 -8.99
C ILE A 91 -13.13 14.69 -9.90
N PHE A 92 -12.73 13.56 -9.32
CA PHE A 92 -12.24 12.37 -10.01
C PHE A 92 -13.30 11.30 -10.25
N VAL A 93 -14.54 11.48 -9.77
CA VAL A 93 -15.62 10.50 -9.97
C VAL A 93 -15.83 10.23 -11.46
N ASN A 94 -16.00 8.95 -11.82
CA ASN A 94 -16.11 8.44 -13.19
C ASN A 94 -14.88 8.70 -14.09
N ASN A 95 -13.78 9.19 -13.52
CA ASN A 95 -12.62 9.66 -14.27
C ASN A 95 -11.32 8.96 -13.87
N THR A 96 -11.42 7.79 -13.22
CA THR A 96 -10.27 6.93 -12.94
C THR A 96 -10.30 5.68 -13.81
N ARG A 97 -9.12 5.11 -14.05
CA ARG A 97 -8.92 3.78 -14.61
C ARG A 97 -7.68 3.16 -13.96
N GLY A 98 -7.50 1.85 -14.13
CA GLY A 98 -6.36 1.14 -13.55
C GLY A 98 -6.71 0.26 -12.37
N LEU A 99 -5.67 -0.17 -11.67
CA LEU A 99 -5.78 -1.19 -10.61
C LEU A 99 -6.67 -0.78 -9.42
N CYS A 100 -7.06 0.49 -9.33
CA CYS A 100 -8.01 1.00 -8.33
C CYS A 100 -9.42 1.26 -8.89
N GLY A 101 -9.72 0.77 -10.09
CA GLY A 101 -11.07 0.82 -10.66
C GLY A 101 -11.47 2.16 -11.29
N THR A 102 -12.78 2.33 -11.45
CA THR A 102 -13.42 3.40 -12.25
C THR A 102 -13.88 4.60 -11.44
N TYR A 103 -13.89 4.47 -10.10
CA TYR A 103 -14.37 5.48 -9.14
C TYR A 103 -15.77 6.01 -9.49
N ASP A 104 -16.68 5.09 -9.84
CA ASP A 104 -18.08 5.38 -10.21
C ASP A 104 -19.11 4.83 -9.20
N TYR A 105 -18.64 4.41 -8.02
CA TYR A 105 -19.43 3.77 -6.96
C TYR A 105 -20.03 2.40 -7.35
N ASN A 106 -19.58 1.79 -8.45
CA ASN A 106 -20.01 0.47 -8.89
C ASN A 106 -18.84 -0.53 -8.92
N SER A 107 -18.66 -1.28 -7.84
CA SER A 107 -17.58 -2.26 -7.76
C SER A 107 -17.68 -3.42 -8.75
N GLN A 108 -18.82 -3.62 -9.42
CA GLN A 108 -19.00 -4.71 -10.39
C GLN A 108 -18.25 -4.48 -11.70
N ASN A 109 -17.81 -3.24 -11.98
CA ASN A 109 -17.10 -2.90 -13.21
C ASN A 109 -15.65 -2.45 -12.96
N ASP A 110 -15.13 -2.57 -11.73
CA ASP A 110 -13.79 -2.09 -11.39
C ASP A 110 -12.68 -2.81 -12.17
N PHE A 111 -12.94 -4.01 -12.69
CA PHE A 111 -12.03 -4.74 -13.57
C PHE A 111 -12.14 -4.30 -15.05
N LEU A 112 -12.35 -3.00 -15.28
CA LEU A 112 -12.40 -2.40 -16.61
C LEU A 112 -10.99 -2.25 -17.19
N THR A 113 -10.73 -2.85 -18.35
CA THR A 113 -9.45 -2.77 -19.07
C THR A 113 -9.29 -1.47 -19.87
N HIS A 114 -8.10 -1.20 -20.41
CA HIS A 114 -7.81 -0.06 -21.28
C HIS A 114 -8.70 -0.04 -22.53
N ILE A 115 -9.07 -1.22 -23.04
CA ILE A 115 -9.97 -1.39 -24.19
C ILE A 115 -11.46 -1.40 -23.80
N SER A 116 -11.77 -1.04 -22.55
CA SER A 116 -13.14 -0.90 -22.02
C SER A 116 -13.95 -2.19 -22.00
N ILE A 117 -13.28 -3.30 -21.73
CA ILE A 117 -13.91 -4.59 -21.44
C ILE A 117 -13.83 -4.84 -19.93
N VAL A 118 -14.94 -5.25 -19.32
CA VAL A 118 -14.97 -5.68 -17.91
C VAL A 118 -14.54 -7.14 -17.85
N GLU A 119 -13.37 -7.39 -17.27
CA GLU A 119 -12.83 -8.73 -17.10
C GLU A 119 -13.39 -9.39 -15.85
N THR A 120 -13.63 -10.70 -15.91
CA THR A 120 -13.97 -11.51 -14.72
C THR A 120 -12.72 -12.12 -14.10
N ASN A 121 -11.63 -12.22 -14.87
CA ASN A 121 -10.38 -12.78 -14.41
C ASN A 121 -9.43 -11.64 -13.96
N ILE A 122 -9.13 -11.60 -12.66
CA ILE A 122 -8.20 -10.63 -12.08
C ILE A 122 -6.81 -10.66 -12.73
N LYS A 123 -6.36 -11.82 -13.25
CA LYS A 123 -5.08 -11.93 -13.95
C LYS A 123 -5.09 -11.13 -15.24
N THR A 124 -6.09 -11.34 -16.09
CA THR A 124 -6.20 -10.63 -17.36
C THR A 124 -6.29 -9.13 -17.10
N PHE A 125 -7.07 -8.73 -16.09
CA PHE A 125 -7.16 -7.33 -15.68
C PHE A 125 -5.81 -6.75 -15.20
N VAL A 126 -5.10 -7.42 -14.29
CA VAL A 126 -3.81 -6.92 -13.79
C VAL A 126 -2.75 -6.85 -14.90
N ASP A 127 -2.75 -7.83 -15.81
CA ASP A 127 -1.82 -7.87 -16.95
C ASP A 127 -2.04 -6.71 -17.93
N ASP A 128 -3.29 -6.30 -18.14
CA ASP A 128 -3.64 -5.14 -18.99
C ASP A 128 -3.07 -3.82 -18.44
N TYR A 129 -2.80 -3.73 -17.13
CA TYR A 129 -2.27 -2.54 -16.47
C TYR A 129 -0.78 -2.57 -16.16
N LYS A 130 -0.02 -3.47 -16.80
CA LYS A 130 1.44 -3.46 -16.74
C LYS A 130 2.02 -2.24 -17.47
N THR A 131 2.97 -1.58 -16.82
CA THR A 131 3.74 -0.47 -17.44
C THR A 131 4.99 -0.96 -18.15
N ASP A 132 5.47 -2.17 -17.84
CA ASP A 132 6.61 -2.81 -18.45
C ASP A 132 6.22 -4.22 -18.93
N ILE A 133 6.46 -4.49 -20.20
CA ILE A 133 6.16 -5.78 -20.84
C ILE A 133 7.09 -6.90 -20.34
N ALA A 134 8.27 -6.55 -19.83
CA ALA A 134 9.20 -7.49 -19.21
C ALA A 134 8.76 -7.92 -17.80
N CYS A 135 7.75 -7.25 -17.22
CA CYS A 135 7.22 -7.62 -15.92
C CYS A 135 6.50 -8.96 -15.98
N ILE A 136 7.08 -9.98 -15.33
CA ILE A 136 6.50 -11.31 -15.23
C ILE A 136 5.32 -11.27 -14.26
N THR A 137 4.14 -11.75 -14.69
CA THR A 137 3.03 -11.95 -13.76
C THR A 137 3.38 -13.12 -12.84
N PRO A 138 3.38 -12.95 -11.51
CA PRO A 138 3.63 -14.06 -10.61
C PRO A 138 2.59 -15.17 -10.80
N SER A 139 3.01 -16.40 -10.49
CA SER A 139 2.13 -17.57 -10.51
C SER A 139 0.97 -17.40 -9.54
N TYR A 140 -0.21 -17.86 -9.93
CA TYR A 140 -1.42 -17.79 -9.12
C TYR A 140 -1.51 -19.03 -8.22
N GLY A 141 -1.67 -18.78 -6.92
CA GLY A 141 -1.75 -19.78 -5.86
C GLY A 141 -1.41 -19.12 -4.53
N HIS A 142 -1.97 -19.61 -3.42
CA HIS A 142 -1.64 -19.03 -2.12
C HIS A 142 -0.18 -19.41 -1.79
N PRO A 143 0.71 -18.46 -1.44
CA PRO A 143 2.13 -18.74 -1.21
C PRO A 143 2.36 -19.80 -0.13
N CYS A 144 1.45 -19.91 0.86
CA CYS A 144 1.55 -20.97 1.87
C CYS A 144 1.35 -22.39 1.30
N GLN A 145 0.66 -22.55 0.16
CA GLN A 145 0.54 -23.87 -0.51
C GLN A 145 1.88 -24.32 -1.10
N GLN A 146 2.74 -23.37 -1.46
CA GLN A 146 4.09 -23.65 -1.96
C GLN A 146 5.10 -23.75 -0.81
N ASN A 147 4.90 -22.95 0.24
CA ASN A 147 5.76 -22.88 1.42
C ASN A 147 5.02 -23.39 2.66
N ILE A 148 4.65 -24.68 2.66
CA ILE A 148 3.84 -25.30 3.73
C ILE A 148 4.46 -25.12 5.12
N ALA A 149 5.80 -25.13 5.21
CA ALA A 149 6.52 -24.88 6.47
C ALA A 149 6.22 -23.50 7.09
N ASN A 150 5.84 -22.51 6.29
CA ASN A 150 5.50 -21.16 6.73
C ASN A 150 4.01 -20.96 7.03
N GLU A 151 3.13 -21.90 6.66
CA GLU A 151 1.69 -21.75 6.80
C GLU A 151 1.26 -21.55 8.26
N LYS A 152 1.58 -22.53 9.13
CA LYS A 152 1.20 -22.47 10.54
C LYS A 152 1.86 -21.29 11.29
N PRO A 153 3.18 -21.02 11.13
CA PRO A 153 3.80 -19.83 11.70
C PRO A 153 3.15 -18.51 11.24
N ALA A 154 2.76 -18.40 9.97
CA ALA A 154 2.08 -17.22 9.45
C ALA A 154 0.70 -17.05 10.09
N GLN A 155 -0.11 -18.11 10.13
CA GLN A 155 -1.43 -18.11 10.77
C GLN A 155 -1.34 -17.69 12.25
N ASP A 156 -0.42 -18.29 13.01
CA ASP A 156 -0.25 -17.98 14.44
C ASP A 156 0.15 -16.53 14.67
N LYS A 157 1.04 -16.00 13.84
CA LYS A 157 1.51 -14.62 13.95
C LYS A 157 0.43 -13.63 13.54
N CYS A 158 -0.27 -13.89 12.43
CA CYS A 158 -1.32 -13.02 11.89
C CYS A 158 -2.64 -13.08 12.68
N ALA A 159 -2.88 -14.16 13.43
CA ALA A 159 -4.03 -14.28 14.35
C ALA A 159 -4.08 -13.17 15.40
N LEU A 160 -2.95 -12.50 15.66
CA LEU A 160 -2.89 -11.36 16.57
C LEU A 160 -3.84 -10.21 16.18
N LEU A 161 -4.10 -10.03 14.89
CA LEU A 161 -5.05 -9.04 14.37
C LEU A 161 -6.51 -9.32 14.78
N LYS A 162 -6.81 -10.57 15.18
CA LYS A 162 -8.12 -10.99 15.69
C LYS A 162 -8.16 -11.08 17.23
N SER A 163 -7.07 -10.75 17.92
CA SER A 163 -7.00 -10.83 19.37
C SER A 163 -7.75 -9.68 20.05
N ASP A 164 -7.92 -9.78 21.37
CA ASP A 164 -8.59 -8.76 22.19
C ASP A 164 -7.95 -7.36 22.07
N LEU A 165 -6.69 -7.29 21.63
CA LEU A 165 -6.00 -6.03 21.32
C LEU A 165 -6.77 -5.15 20.35
N PHE A 166 -7.49 -5.78 19.40
CA PHE A 166 -8.28 -5.10 18.38
C PHE A 166 -9.79 -5.31 18.56
N ALA A 167 -10.25 -5.88 19.69
CA ALA A 167 -11.67 -6.22 19.88
C ALA A 167 -12.61 -5.03 19.63
N SER A 168 -12.29 -3.85 20.17
CA SER A 168 -13.08 -2.64 19.97
C SER A 168 -13.20 -2.28 18.49
N CYS A 169 -12.11 -2.41 17.72
CA CYS A 169 -12.07 -2.12 16.30
C CYS A 169 -12.76 -3.19 15.45
N ALA A 170 -12.63 -4.46 15.82
CA ALA A 170 -13.18 -5.60 15.09
C ALA A 170 -14.71 -5.55 14.96
N SER A 171 -15.39 -4.81 15.86
CA SER A 171 -16.82 -4.53 15.78
C SER A 171 -17.23 -3.65 14.60
N THR A 172 -16.31 -2.82 14.10
CA THR A 172 -16.56 -1.79 13.07
C THR A 172 -15.79 -2.08 11.78
N VAL A 173 -14.55 -2.55 11.90
CA VAL A 173 -13.68 -2.89 10.77
C VAL A 173 -13.36 -4.38 10.82
N ASN A 174 -13.76 -5.14 9.80
CA ASN A 174 -13.53 -6.58 9.77
C ASN A 174 -12.04 -6.91 9.56
N PRO A 175 -11.37 -7.66 10.46
CA PRO A 175 -9.95 -7.98 10.36
C PRO A 175 -9.60 -9.01 9.27
N SER A 176 -10.58 -9.71 8.69
CA SER A 176 -10.35 -10.90 7.87
C SER A 176 -9.44 -10.64 6.67
N GLN A 177 -9.61 -9.52 5.97
CA GLN A 177 -8.76 -9.19 4.82
C GLN A 177 -7.32 -8.87 5.25
N PHE A 178 -7.13 -8.20 6.39
CA PHE A 178 -5.81 -7.88 6.92
C PHE A 178 -5.06 -9.14 7.35
N VAL A 179 -5.78 -10.11 7.94
CA VAL A 179 -5.23 -11.41 8.32
C VAL A 179 -4.84 -12.21 7.09
N ALA A 180 -5.72 -12.31 6.09
CA ALA A 180 -5.42 -13.02 4.84
C ALA A 180 -4.21 -12.41 4.12
N ASN A 181 -4.12 -11.09 4.04
CA ASN A 181 -2.97 -10.40 3.43
C ASN A 181 -1.68 -10.62 4.23
N CYS A 182 -1.76 -10.60 5.58
CA CYS A 182 -0.63 -10.90 6.45
C CYS A 182 -0.11 -12.31 6.22
N GLU A 183 -0.99 -13.32 6.16
CA GLU A 183 -0.61 -14.71 5.92
C GLU A 183 0.03 -14.89 4.54
N PHE A 184 -0.58 -14.27 3.52
CA PHE A 184 -0.06 -14.25 2.16
C PHE A 184 1.37 -13.67 2.11
N ASP A 185 1.59 -12.50 2.73
CA ASP A 185 2.88 -11.82 2.70
C ASP A 185 3.97 -12.60 3.47
N LEU A 186 3.62 -13.20 4.62
CA LEU A 186 4.56 -13.99 5.42
C LEU A 186 4.99 -15.28 4.71
N CYS A 187 4.08 -15.90 3.96
CA CYS A 187 4.40 -17.07 3.14
C CYS A 187 5.08 -16.72 1.81
N SER A 188 5.00 -15.48 1.35
CA SER A 188 5.61 -15.01 0.10
C SER A 188 7.13 -14.81 0.18
N ASN A 189 7.71 -14.89 1.37
CA ASN A 189 9.14 -14.67 1.60
C ASN A 189 9.67 -15.64 2.66
N THR A 190 10.89 -16.16 2.45
CA THR A 190 11.57 -17.07 3.40
C THR A 190 12.53 -16.33 4.33
N ASN A 191 12.83 -15.06 4.07
CA ASN A 191 13.69 -14.23 4.91
C ASN A 191 12.91 -13.72 6.13
N ALA A 192 13.36 -14.13 7.32
CA ALA A 192 12.74 -13.78 8.59
C ALA A 192 12.69 -12.25 8.85
N HIS A 193 13.68 -11.49 8.38
CA HIS A 193 13.67 -10.03 8.50
C HIS A 193 12.51 -9.42 7.70
N PHE A 194 12.32 -9.87 6.45
CA PHE A 194 11.22 -9.38 5.61
C PHE A 194 9.85 -9.83 6.12
N GLN A 195 9.73 -11.05 6.64
CA GLN A 195 8.49 -11.50 7.30
C GLN A 195 8.09 -10.62 8.49
N ASN A 196 9.06 -10.13 9.28
CA ASN A 196 8.80 -9.19 10.36
C ASN A 196 8.28 -7.85 9.84
N VAL A 197 8.89 -7.34 8.77
CA VAL A 197 8.45 -6.08 8.14
C VAL A 197 7.02 -6.18 7.61
N TYR A 198 6.66 -7.27 6.94
CA TYR A 198 5.30 -7.49 6.44
C TYR A 198 4.28 -7.64 7.56
N PHE A 199 4.61 -8.38 8.61
CA PHE A 199 3.75 -8.48 9.79
C PHE A 199 3.46 -7.11 10.39
N CYS A 200 4.51 -6.30 10.62
CA CYS A 200 4.33 -4.95 11.17
C CYS A 200 3.54 -4.02 10.23
N SER A 201 3.74 -4.17 8.91
CA SER A 201 2.97 -3.46 7.88
C SER A 201 1.48 -3.78 7.97
N ALA A 202 1.12 -5.06 8.13
CA ALA A 202 -0.27 -5.52 8.26
C ALA A 202 -0.93 -5.01 9.56
N VAL A 203 -0.22 -5.10 10.69
CA VAL A 203 -0.68 -4.55 11.99
C VAL A 203 -0.92 -3.04 11.89
N ALA A 204 0.05 -2.30 11.35
CA ALA A 204 -0.09 -0.86 11.19
C ALA A 204 -1.18 -0.47 10.18
N ALA A 205 -1.47 -1.31 9.18
CA ALA A 205 -2.54 -1.06 8.21
C ALA A 205 -3.91 -1.24 8.87
N TYR A 206 -4.10 -2.32 9.64
CA TYR A 206 -5.35 -2.52 10.36
C TYR A 206 -5.58 -1.45 11.43
N ALA A 207 -4.54 -1.13 12.21
CA ALA A 207 -4.61 -0.04 13.20
C ALA A 207 -4.95 1.32 12.59
N ARG A 208 -4.50 1.58 11.34
CA ARG A 208 -4.87 2.80 10.61
C ARG A 208 -6.36 2.82 10.27
N GLU A 209 -6.93 1.72 9.76
CA GLU A 209 -8.36 1.66 9.47
C GLU A 209 -9.21 1.79 10.74
N CYS A 210 -8.76 1.21 11.85
CA CYS A 210 -9.37 1.45 13.17
C CYS A 210 -9.37 2.95 13.51
N GLN A 211 -8.23 3.63 13.33
CA GLN A 211 -8.12 5.05 13.60
C GLN A 211 -9.01 5.90 12.67
N LEU A 212 -9.19 5.51 11.40
CA LEU A 212 -10.12 6.18 10.47
C LEU A 212 -11.58 5.97 10.87
N ALA A 213 -11.88 4.88 11.55
CA ALA A 213 -13.15 4.65 12.23
C ALA A 213 -13.24 5.33 13.62
N ASN A 214 -12.29 6.19 13.99
CA ASN A 214 -12.16 6.87 15.28
C ASN A 214 -11.98 5.93 16.48
N ILE A 215 -11.37 4.76 16.27
CA ILE A 215 -11.07 3.77 17.31
C ILE A 215 -9.55 3.67 17.47
N THR A 216 -9.01 4.28 18.52
CA THR A 216 -7.58 4.19 18.83
C THR A 216 -7.26 2.85 19.48
N THR A 217 -6.29 2.12 18.93
CA THR A 217 -5.78 0.87 19.51
C THR A 217 -4.37 1.07 20.03
N ASN A 218 -4.07 0.61 21.25
CA ASN A 218 -2.74 0.68 21.83
C ASN A 218 -1.86 -0.49 21.34
N TRP A 219 -1.87 -0.77 20.04
CA TRP A 219 -1.24 -1.97 19.48
C TRP A 219 0.28 -2.04 19.71
N LEU A 220 0.95 -0.88 19.79
CA LEU A 220 2.38 -0.79 20.14
C LEU A 220 2.67 -1.14 21.60
N SER A 221 1.70 -1.25 22.51
CA SER A 221 1.96 -1.71 23.88
C SER A 221 2.00 -3.24 24.02
N ASP A 222 1.54 -3.98 23.00
CA ASP A 222 1.56 -5.44 23.04
C ASP A 222 2.99 -5.96 22.89
N ALA A 223 3.47 -6.72 23.87
CA ALA A 223 4.84 -7.22 23.91
C ALA A 223 5.21 -8.08 22.69
N ARG A 224 4.24 -8.80 22.10
CA ARG A 224 4.43 -9.64 20.91
C ARG A 224 4.66 -8.80 19.66
N ILE A 225 4.06 -7.60 19.60
CA ILE A 225 4.29 -6.65 18.52
C ILE A 225 5.57 -5.88 18.77
N GLN A 226 5.80 -5.41 20.00
CA GLN A 226 7.01 -4.65 20.32
C GLN A 226 8.28 -5.42 20.04
N SER A 227 8.34 -6.72 20.33
CA SER A 227 9.53 -7.52 20.09
C SER A 227 9.92 -7.59 18.61
N VAL A 228 8.96 -7.37 17.70
CA VAL A 228 9.15 -7.47 16.24
C VAL A 228 9.22 -6.10 15.57
N CYS A 229 8.38 -5.15 16.00
CA CYS A 229 8.10 -3.90 15.29
C CYS A 229 8.80 -2.68 15.90
N ARG A 230 9.52 -2.81 17.03
CA ARG A 230 10.19 -1.68 17.72
C ARG A 230 11.17 -0.89 16.84
N ASN A 231 11.78 -1.54 15.85
CA ASN A 231 12.70 -0.89 14.90
C ASN A 231 12.03 -0.58 13.55
N ALA A 232 10.81 -1.07 13.33
CA ALA A 232 10.04 -0.70 12.17
C ALA A 232 9.42 0.67 12.49
N GLN A 233 9.67 1.67 11.63
CA GLN A 233 9.43 3.10 11.88
C GLN A 233 7.94 3.51 12.00
N TYR A 234 7.10 2.62 12.52
CA TYR A 234 5.66 2.83 12.72
C TYR A 234 5.44 3.57 14.04
N GLY A 235 4.95 4.80 13.95
CA GLY A 235 4.38 5.53 15.08
C GLY A 235 2.88 5.22 15.23
N GLN A 236 2.36 5.38 16.46
CA GLN A 236 0.90 5.50 16.64
C GLN A 236 0.42 6.76 15.93
N CYS A 237 -0.71 6.65 15.22
CA CYS A 237 -1.42 7.82 14.72
C CYS A 237 -2.01 8.53 15.96
N LEU A 238 -1.26 9.47 16.54
CA LEU A 238 -1.81 10.42 17.49
C LEU A 238 -2.68 11.35 16.65
N GLY A 239 -4.00 11.18 16.71
CA GLY A 239 -4.96 12.01 15.99
C GLY A 239 -4.64 13.49 16.21
N GLY A 240 -4.51 14.23 15.12
CA GLY A 240 -4.48 15.68 15.17
C GLY A 240 -5.84 16.19 15.62
N ALA A 241 -5.80 17.08 16.62
CA ALA A 241 -6.95 17.84 17.13
C ALA A 241 -7.64 18.67 16.03
#